data_AF-A0A353PEZ1-F1
#
_entry.id   AF-A0A353PEZ1-F1
#
_cell.length_a   1.000
_cell.length_b   1.000
_cell.length_c   1.000
_cell.angle_alpha   90.00
_cell.angle_beta   90.00
_cell.angle_gamma   90.00
#
_symmetry.space_group_name_H-M   'P 1'
#
loop_
_entity.id
_entity.type
_entity.pdbx_description
1 polymer ?
#
loop_
_entity_poly.entity_id
_entity_poly.type
_entity_poly.pdbx_seq_one_letter_code
_entity_poly.pdbx_strand_id
1 'polypeptide(L)'
;VARMAYDPKTDVDLVALDARHLFRPSTTRIGFKRGLILRQYMYDFMQMFAPHLNRNLVDRCAQLATHEERNAYLNQAVGDLPIY
;
A
#
# COMPACT_ATOMS: atom_id res chain seq x y z
N VAL A 1 1.14 -7.66 -15.78
CA VAL A 1 1.05 -6.35 -15.07
C VAL A 1 0.33 -6.53 -13.75
N ALA A 2 0.50 -5.63 -12.79
CA ALA A 2 -0.28 -5.69 -11.55
C ALA A 2 -1.74 -5.35 -11.86
N ARG A 3 -2.69 -6.04 -11.22
CA ARG A 3 -4.13 -5.85 -11.47
C ARG A 3 -4.60 -4.43 -11.14
N MET A 4 -3.96 -3.78 -10.18
CA MET A 4 -4.16 -2.37 -9.85
C MET A 4 -3.84 -1.38 -10.99
N ALA A 5 -3.13 -1.82 -12.04
CA ALA A 5 -2.75 -1.00 -13.19
C ALA A 5 -3.60 -1.31 -14.44
N TYR A 6 -4.60 -2.19 -14.33
CA TYR A 6 -5.52 -2.53 -15.41
C TYR A 6 -6.90 -1.92 -15.11
N ASP A 7 -7.44 -1.16 -16.06
CA ASP A 7 -8.80 -0.63 -15.98
C ASP A 7 -9.64 -1.17 -17.15
N PRO A 8 -10.65 -2.02 -16.89
CA PRO A 8 -11.52 -2.59 -17.91
C PRO A 8 -12.24 -1.55 -18.80
N LYS A 9 -12.37 -0.29 -18.33
CA LYS A 9 -13.03 0.78 -19.07
C LYS A 9 -12.11 1.47 -20.07
N THR A 10 -10.81 1.52 -19.80
CA THR A 10 -9.82 2.16 -20.70
C THR A 10 -9.09 1.14 -21.55
N ASP A 11 -8.81 -0.04 -20.99
CA ASP A 11 -8.05 -1.12 -21.62
C ASP A 11 -8.98 -2.09 -22.38
N VAL A 12 -9.89 -1.54 -23.19
CA VAL A 12 -10.98 -2.30 -23.86
C VAL A 12 -10.50 -3.21 -24.99
N ASP A 13 -9.29 -3.00 -25.49
CA ASP A 13 -8.63 -3.81 -26.51
C ASP A 13 -7.78 -4.95 -25.91
N LEU A 14 -7.72 -5.06 -24.58
CA LEU A 14 -6.94 -6.07 -23.86
C LEU A 14 -7.84 -7.10 -23.17
N VAL A 15 -7.35 -8.34 -23.09
CA VAL A 15 -7.96 -9.43 -22.30
C VAL A 15 -7.06 -9.76 -21.12
N ALA A 16 -7.55 -9.53 -19.90
CA ALA A 16 -6.84 -9.87 -18.67
C ALA A 16 -6.98 -11.38 -18.36
N LEU A 17 -5.85 -12.09 -18.30
CA LEU A 17 -5.78 -13.49 -17.86
C LEU A 17 -5.19 -13.60 -16.45
N ASP A 18 -5.75 -14.48 -15.64
CA ASP A 18 -5.33 -14.66 -14.25
C ASP A 18 -4.05 -15.51 -14.13
N ALA A 19 -2.97 -14.89 -13.67
CA ALA A 19 -1.68 -15.52 -13.44
C ALA A 19 -1.33 -15.70 -11.94
N ARG A 20 -2.30 -15.57 -11.02
CA ARG A 20 -2.07 -15.70 -9.56
C ARG A 20 -1.48 -17.06 -9.15
N HIS A 21 -1.75 -18.10 -9.92
CA HIS A 21 -1.23 -19.45 -9.68
C HIS A 21 0.24 -19.62 -10.10
N LEU A 22 0.79 -18.69 -10.90
CA LEU A 22 2.17 -18.74 -11.39
C LEU A 22 3.12 -17.90 -10.52
N PHE A 23 2.61 -16.85 -9.88
CA PHE A 23 3.44 -15.86 -9.18
C PHE A 23 2.89 -15.53 -7.80
N ARG A 24 3.81 -15.29 -6.85
CA ARG A 24 3.46 -14.76 -5.53
C ARG A 24 2.90 -13.34 -5.66
N PRO A 25 1.95 -12.94 -4.81
CA PRO A 25 1.43 -11.57 -4.83
C PRO A 25 2.54 -10.56 -4.56
N SER A 26 2.49 -9.43 -5.27
CA SER A 26 3.41 -8.30 -5.06
C SER A 26 2.75 -7.28 -4.14
N THR A 27 3.51 -6.75 -3.17
CA THR A 27 3.02 -5.70 -2.27
C THR A 27 3.48 -4.33 -2.72
N THR A 28 2.53 -3.45 -3.05
CA THR A 28 2.82 -2.03 -3.32
C THR A 28 3.03 -1.27 -2.02
N ARG A 29 4.10 -0.48 -1.94
CA ARG A 29 4.48 0.27 -0.73
C ARG A 29 4.52 1.77 -1.01
N ILE A 30 4.10 2.57 -0.03
CA ILE A 30 4.31 4.02 -0.01
C ILE A 30 5.53 4.32 0.87
N GLY A 31 6.42 5.18 0.39
CA GLY A 31 7.60 5.63 1.13
C GLY A 31 7.70 7.16 1.14
N PHE A 32 8.16 7.70 2.26
CA PHE A 32 8.46 9.11 2.43
C PHE A 32 9.75 9.27 3.26
N LYS A 33 10.38 10.44 3.16
CA LYS A 33 11.64 10.74 3.87
C LYS A 33 11.39 10.77 5.38
N ARG A 34 12.24 10.08 6.15
CA ARG A 34 12.20 10.14 7.63
C ARG A 34 12.44 11.58 8.10
N GLY A 35 11.63 12.04 9.06
CA GLY A 35 11.68 13.41 9.59
C GLY A 35 10.96 14.46 8.73
N LEU A 36 10.29 14.05 7.64
CA LEU A 36 9.37 14.94 6.95
C LEU A 36 8.15 15.23 7.85
N ILE A 37 7.75 16.49 7.94
CA ILE A 37 6.50 16.85 8.60
C ILE A 37 5.35 16.59 7.62
N LEU A 38 4.61 15.51 7.85
CA LEU A 38 3.44 15.17 7.05
C LEU A 38 2.32 16.19 7.29
N ARG A 39 1.78 16.76 6.20
CA ARG A 39 0.65 17.70 6.23
C ARG A 39 -0.67 16.93 6.11
N GLN A 40 -1.79 17.55 6.48
CA GLN A 40 -3.12 16.92 6.43
C GLN A 40 -3.41 16.25 5.09
N TYR A 41 -3.23 16.96 3.98
CA TYR A 41 -3.47 16.43 2.63
C TYR A 41 -2.62 15.19 2.28
N MET A 42 -1.45 15.01 2.91
CA MET A 42 -0.62 13.82 2.70
C MET A 42 -1.24 12.59 3.35
N TYR A 43 -1.81 12.75 4.55
CA TYR A 43 -2.56 11.67 5.20
C TYR A 43 -3.84 11.36 4.41
N ASP A 44 -4.55 12.39 3.94
CA ASP A 44 -5.75 12.21 3.14
C ASP A 44 -5.44 11.45 1.85
N PHE A 45 -4.32 11.77 1.18
CA PHE A 45 -3.84 11.02 0.01
C PHE A 45 -3.52 9.56 0.34
N MET A 46 -2.78 9.31 1.42
CA MET A 46 -2.42 7.94 1.83
C MET A 46 -3.65 7.10 2.16
N GLN A 47 -4.63 7.69 2.84
CA GLN A 47 -5.89 7.03 3.20
C GLN A 47 -6.78 6.79 1.97
N MET A 48 -6.80 7.73 1.02
CA MET A 48 -7.51 7.56 -0.26
C MET A 48 -6.87 6.45 -1.11
N PHE A 49 -5.55 6.34 -1.11
CA PHE A 49 -4.82 5.28 -1.82
C PHE A 49 -4.98 3.92 -1.15
N ALA A 50 -4.90 3.88 0.18
CA ALA A 50 -4.97 2.66 0.97
C ALA A 50 -5.73 2.95 2.28
N PRO A 51 -7.00 2.50 2.39
CA PRO A 51 -7.87 2.83 3.54
C PRO A 51 -7.33 2.44 4.91
N HIS A 52 -6.44 1.46 4.96
CA HIS A 52 -5.78 0.99 6.19
C HIS A 52 -4.65 1.92 6.66
N LEU A 53 -4.14 2.84 5.83
CA LEU A 53 -3.09 3.80 6.19
C LEU A 53 -3.67 5.02 6.92
N ASN A 54 -4.29 4.80 8.07
CA ASN A 54 -4.78 5.90 8.91
C ASN A 54 -3.64 6.69 9.57
N ARG A 55 -3.93 7.92 10.01
CA ARG A 55 -2.95 8.82 10.65
C ARG A 55 -2.18 8.16 11.80
N ASN A 56 -2.88 7.48 12.72
CA ASN A 56 -2.26 6.84 13.88
C ASN A 56 -1.25 5.76 13.48
N LEU A 57 -1.59 4.95 12.48
CA LEU A 57 -0.73 3.90 11.97
C LEU A 57 0.50 4.51 11.29
N VAL A 58 0.33 5.51 10.43
CA VAL A 58 1.42 6.21 9.73
C VAL A 58 2.37 6.87 10.73
N ASP A 59 1.84 7.56 11.74
CA ASP A 59 2.64 8.26 12.75
C ASP A 59 3.44 7.27 13.59
N ARG A 60 2.83 6.15 14.00
CA ARG A 60 3.54 5.10 14.75
C ARG A 60 4.61 4.43 13.90
N CYS A 61 4.33 4.13 12.63
CA CYS A 61 5.33 3.63 11.69
C CYS A 61 6.50 4.60 11.49
N ALA A 62 6.25 5.91 11.48
CA ALA A 62 7.28 6.92 11.29
C ALA A 62 8.24 7.04 12.48
N GLN A 63 7.81 6.65 13.68
CA GLN A 63 8.62 6.65 14.90
C GLN A 63 9.55 5.43 15.02
N LEU A 64 9.25 4.32 14.34
CA LEU A 64 10.05 3.10 14.39
C LEU A 64 11.37 3.29 13.64
N ALA A 65 12.47 2.88 14.26
CA ALA A 65 13.82 3.18 13.79
C ALA A 65 14.24 2.27 12.63
N THR A 66 13.91 0.99 12.73
CA THR A 66 14.38 -0.04 11.78
C THR A 66 13.32 -0.40 10.75
N HIS A 67 13.76 -1.01 9.65
CA HIS A 67 12.83 -1.55 8.64
C HIS A 67 12.07 -2.77 9.18
N GLU A 68 12.74 -3.59 9.97
CA GLU A 68 12.20 -4.84 10.50
C GLU A 68 11.07 -4.59 11.51
N GLU A 69 11.26 -3.64 12.45
CA GLU A 69 10.21 -3.22 13.38
C GLU A 69 8.99 -2.65 12.65
N ARG A 70 9.21 -1.86 11.59
CA ARG A 70 8.12 -1.31 10.77
C ARG A 70 7.32 -2.41 10.09
N ASN A 71 7.99 -3.39 9.48
CA ASN A 71 7.30 -4.52 8.85
C ASN A 71 6.54 -5.37 9.87
N ALA A 72 7.14 -5.65 11.03
CA ALA A 72 6.49 -6.42 12.09
C ALA A 72 5.22 -5.71 12.60
N TYR A 73 5.32 -4.40 12.87
CA TYR A 73 4.18 -3.59 13.30
C TYR A 73 3.08 -3.53 12.22
N LEU A 74 3.44 -3.34 10.95
CA LEU A 74 2.49 -3.33 9.84
C LEU A 74 1.77 -4.67 9.68
N ASN A 75 2.50 -5.79 9.77
CA ASN A 75 1.91 -7.13 9.67
C ASN A 75 0.94 -7.40 10.84
N GLN A 76 1.21 -6.87 12.03
CA GLN A 76 0.32 -7.00 13.17
C GLN A 76 -0.91 -6.09 13.07
N ALA A 77 -0.73 -4.84 12.62
CA ALA A 77 -1.76 -3.81 12.67
C ALA A 77 -2.73 -3.84 11.47
N VAL A 78 -2.27 -4.28 10.29
CA VAL A 78 -3.04 -4.22 9.04
C VAL A 78 -3.75 -5.54 8.71
N GLY A 79 -3.36 -6.67 9.33
CA GLY A 79 -3.94 -7.97 9.01
C GLY A 79 -3.72 -8.33 7.54
N ASP A 80 -4.76 -8.80 6.85
CA ASP A 80 -4.70 -9.09 5.42
C ASP A 80 -4.79 -7.82 4.57
N LEU A 81 -3.78 -7.62 3.72
CA LEU A 81 -3.78 -6.54 2.75
C LEU A 81 -4.85 -6.77 1.68
N PRO A 82 -5.51 -5.69 1.20
CA PRO A 82 -6.47 -5.81 0.11
C PRO A 82 -5.80 -6.38 -1.15
N ILE A 83 -6.43 -7.42 -1.70
CA ILE A 83 -6.01 -8.05 -2.95
C ILE A 83 -6.77 -7.37 -4.08
N TYR A 84 -6.07 -6.53 -4.83
CA TYR A 84 -6.61 -5.82 -5.99
C TYR A 84 -6.55 -6.66 -7.26
#